data_AF-A0A059C4P7-F1
#
_entry.id   AF-A0A059C4P7-F1
#
_cell.length_a   1.000
_cell.length_b   1.000
_cell.length_c   1.000
_cell.angle_alpha   90.00
_cell.angle_beta   90.00
_cell.angle_gamma   90.00
#
_symmetry.space_group_name_H-M   'P 1'
#
loop_
_entity.id
_entity.type
_entity.pdbx_description
1 polymer ?
#
loop_
_entity_poly.entity_id
_entity_poly.type
_entity_poly.pdbx_seq_one_letter_code
_entity_poly.pdbx_strand_id
1 'polypeptide(L)'
;MTVDASFVHKTWDKWASSYVGSGPGQPLKAALLLNHDPTGPSRLLSTIAKQEGIKADPIPLRQFLDFLKCGKLQTETFFIGPNQ
;
A
#
# COMPACT_ATOMS: atom_id res chain seq x y z
N MET A 1 9.58 -12.72 19.52
CA MET A 1 8.97 -13.58 18.49
C MET A 1 9.08 -12.85 17.17
N THR A 2 9.83 -13.40 16.21
CA THR A 2 9.90 -12.82 14.87
C THR A 2 8.68 -13.31 14.10
N VAL A 3 7.84 -12.38 13.64
CA VAL A 3 6.69 -12.73 12.81
C VAL A 3 7.23 -13.21 11.46
N ASP A 4 6.79 -14.38 11.02
CA ASP A 4 7.23 -14.96 9.75
C ASP A 4 6.65 -14.16 8.57
N ALA A 5 7.52 -13.75 7.63
CA ALA A 5 7.12 -12.93 6.49
C ALA A 5 6.09 -13.65 5.59
N SER A 6 6.19 -14.98 5.44
CA SER A 6 5.23 -15.75 4.64
C SER A 6 3.85 -15.80 5.29
N PHE A 7 3.80 -15.83 6.63
CA PHE A 7 2.55 -15.73 7.38
C PHE A 7 1.90 -14.36 7.21
N VAL A 8 2.69 -13.28 7.27
CA VAL A 8 2.21 -11.90 7.03
C VAL A 8 1.62 -11.78 5.62
N HIS A 9 2.33 -12.26 4.59
CA HIS A 9 1.85 -12.22 3.21
C HIS A 9 0.54 -12.98 3.01
N LYS A 10 0.45 -14.23 3.46
CA LYS A 10 -0.78 -15.04 3.34
C LYS A 10 -1.98 -14.42 4.05
N THR A 11 -1.74 -13.87 5.24
CA THR A 11 -2.80 -13.22 6.04
C THR A 11 -3.25 -11.93 5.36
N TRP A 12 -2.30 -11.15 4.85
CA TRP A 12 -2.58 -9.92 4.10
C TRP A 12 -3.38 -10.20 2.84
N ASP A 13 -2.98 -11.16 2.00
CA ASP A 13 -3.67 -11.47 0.75
C ASP A 13 -5.12 -11.86 1.00
N LYS A 14 -5.37 -12.75 1.98
CA LYS A 14 -6.72 -13.16 2.35
C LYS A 14 -7.58 -11.98 2.80
N TRP A 15 -7.02 -11.13 3.67
CA TRP A 15 -7.74 -9.96 4.18
C TRP A 15 -8.01 -8.95 3.06
N ALA A 16 -7.00 -8.60 2.26
CA ALA A 16 -7.12 -7.63 1.19
C ALA A 16 -8.19 -8.04 0.17
N SER A 17 -8.17 -9.30 -0.31
CA SER A 17 -9.16 -9.79 -1.26
C SER A 17 -10.60 -9.75 -0.72
N SER A 18 -10.78 -9.88 0.60
CA SER A 18 -12.10 -9.94 1.23
C SER A 18 -12.66 -8.57 1.61
N TYR A 19 -11.79 -7.58 1.87
CA TYR A 19 -12.19 -6.31 2.50
C TYR A 19 -11.80 -5.05 1.71
N VAL A 20 -10.89 -5.16 0.74
CA VAL A 20 -10.46 -4.02 -0.10
C VAL A 20 -11.10 -4.08 -1.50
N GLY A 21 -11.32 -5.29 -2.02
CA GLY A 21 -11.94 -5.50 -3.33
C GLY A 21 -13.36 -4.93 -3.42
N SER A 22 -13.70 -4.34 -4.57
CA SER A 22 -14.97 -3.64 -4.77
C SER A 22 -16.10 -4.59 -5.17
N GLY A 23 -16.78 -5.16 -4.18
CA GLY A 23 -18.06 -5.84 -4.38
C GLY A 23 -18.05 -7.05 -5.34
N PRO A 24 -19.23 -7.65 -5.59
CA PRO A 24 -19.33 -8.85 -6.41
C PRO A 24 -18.84 -8.60 -7.84
N GLY A 25 -17.90 -9.41 -8.33
CA GLY A 25 -17.46 -9.41 -9.72
C GLY A 25 -16.31 -8.45 -10.07
N GLN A 26 -15.79 -7.67 -9.13
CA GLN A 26 -14.57 -6.87 -9.38
C GLN A 26 -13.40 -7.40 -8.55
N PRO A 27 -12.51 -8.21 -9.16
CA PRO A 27 -11.35 -8.73 -8.44
C PRO A 27 -10.42 -7.58 -8.07
N LEU A 28 -9.90 -7.65 -6.84
CA LEU A 28 -8.90 -6.72 -6.34
C LEU A 28 -7.64 -6.77 -7.23
N LYS A 29 -7.36 -5.66 -7.92
CA LYS A 29 -6.20 -5.56 -8.82
C LYS A 29 -4.88 -5.35 -8.08
N ALA A 30 -4.92 -4.65 -6.95
CA ALA A 30 -3.74 -4.34 -6.15
C ALA A 30 -4.14 -3.83 -4.75
N ALA A 31 -3.40 -4.23 -3.70
CA ALA A 31 -3.43 -3.62 -2.37
C ALA A 31 -2.04 -3.54 -1.71
N LEU A 32 -1.82 -2.48 -0.94
CA LEU A 32 -0.58 -2.20 -0.22
C LEU A 32 -0.89 -1.85 1.24
N LEU A 33 -0.15 -2.44 2.18
CA LEU A 33 -0.16 -2.06 3.59
C LEU A 33 1.10 -1.26 3.89
N LEU A 34 0.94 0.01 4.23
CA LEU A 34 2.04 0.93 4.51
C LEU A 34 2.17 1.16 6.00
N ASN A 35 3.40 1.13 6.52
CA ASN A 35 3.68 1.65 7.84
C ASN A 35 3.79 3.17 7.75
N HIS A 36 2.86 3.89 8.36
CA HIS A 36 2.92 5.35 8.44
C HIS A 36 3.07 5.80 9.88
N ASP A 37 4.25 6.34 10.20
CA ASP A 37 4.47 7.13 11.40
C ASP A 37 4.42 8.63 11.02
N PRO A 38 3.41 9.38 11.48
CA PRO A 38 3.29 10.80 11.18
C PRO A 38 4.39 11.64 11.84
N THR A 39 4.97 11.14 12.94
CA THR A 39 6.03 11.79 13.73
C THR A 39 7.44 11.34 13.36
N GLY A 40 7.55 10.16 12.75
CA GLY A 40 8.81 9.57 12.29
C GLY A 40 9.34 10.23 11.01
N PRO A 41 10.66 10.15 10.76
CA PRO A 41 11.24 10.70 9.54
C PRO A 41 10.66 10.00 8.31
N SER A 42 10.18 10.79 7.35
CA SER A 42 9.49 10.34 6.12
C SER A 42 10.31 9.41 5.21
N ARG A 43 11.59 9.17 5.55
CA ARG A 43 12.50 8.24 4.89
C ARG A 43 12.29 6.77 5.32
N LEU A 44 11.54 6.53 6.40
CA LEU A 44 11.30 5.20 6.99
C LEU A 44 10.01 4.53 6.52
N LEU A 45 9.43 5.00 5.41
CA LEU A 45 8.25 4.39 4.81
C LEU A 45 8.55 2.96 4.40
N SER A 46 8.15 2.02 5.26
CA SER A 46 8.30 0.59 5.07
C SER A 46 6.97 0.05 4.57
N THR A 47 7.03 -0.71 3.48
CA THR A 47 5.88 -1.52 3.10
C THR A 47 5.82 -2.72 4.04
N ILE A 48 4.69 -2.87 4.74
CA ILE A 48 4.46 -3.99 5.67
C ILE A 48 4.04 -5.22 4.89
N ALA A 49 3.17 -5.05 3.88
CA ALA A 49 2.72 -6.12 3.02
C ALA A 49 2.26 -5.57 1.65
N LYS A 50 2.41 -6.39 0.61
CA LYS A 50 1.94 -6.11 -0.75
C LYS A 50 1.17 -7.33 -1.22
N GLN A 51 0.11 -7.12 -1.98
CA GLN A 51 -0.51 -8.22 -2.73
C GLN A 51 0.50 -8.79 -3.73
N GLU A 52 0.47 -10.11 -3.91
CA GLU A 52 1.32 -10.80 -4.87
C GLU A 52 1.18 -10.18 -6.29
N GLY A 53 2.31 -9.92 -6.94
CA GLY A 53 2.36 -9.32 -8.29
C GLY A 53 2.53 -7.81 -8.36
N ILE A 54 2.34 -7.05 -7.28
CA ILE A 54 2.47 -5.59 -7.31
C ILE A 54 3.94 -5.14 -7.30
N LYS A 55 4.32 -4.33 -8.29
CA LYS A 55 5.57 -3.55 -8.30
C LYS A 55 5.33 -2.10 -7.86
N ALA A 56 5.17 -1.90 -6.56
CA ALA A 56 5.08 -0.57 -5.97
C ALA A 56 6.43 -0.14 -5.40
N ASP A 57 7.01 0.91 -5.98
CA ASP A 57 8.22 1.52 -5.45
C ASP A 57 7.92 2.38 -4.20
N PRO A 58 8.82 2.41 -3.20
CA PRO A 58 8.64 3.25 -2.01
C PRO A 58 8.66 4.76 -2.31
N ILE A 59 9.36 5.18 -3.36
CA ILE A 59 9.54 6.60 -3.71
C ILE A 59 8.20 7.25 -4.14
N PRO A 60 7.43 6.68 -5.09
CA PRO A 60 6.11 7.23 -5.43
C PRO A 60 5.09 7.17 -4.28
N LEU A 61 5.18 6.17 -3.41
CA LEU A 61 4.33 6.07 -2.22
C LEU A 61 4.60 7.18 -1.19
N ARG A 62 5.82 7.72 -1.15
CA ARG A 62 6.15 8.88 -0.32
C ARG A 62 5.48 10.16 -0.82
N GLN A 63 5.47 10.37 -2.13
CA GLN A 63 4.75 11.51 -2.74
C GLN A 63 3.26 11.45 -2.38
N PHE A 64 2.64 10.27 -2.46
CA PHE A 64 1.24 10.06 -2.05
C PHE A 64 0.97 10.48 -0.59
N LEU A 65 1.85 10.16 0.34
CA LEU A 65 1.65 10.50 1.76
C LEU A 65 1.91 11.99 2.04
N ASP A 66 2.87 12.60 1.37
CA ASP A 66 3.06 14.06 1.44
C ASP A 66 1.79 14.78 0.91
N PHE A 67 1.12 14.24 -0.11
CA PHE A 67 -0.18 14.75 -0.58
C PHE A 67 -1.31 14.63 0.45
N LEU A 68 -1.42 13.47 1.12
CA LEU A 68 -2.38 13.26 2.19
C LEU A 68 -2.17 14.27 3.34
N LYS A 69 -0.91 14.51 3.73
CA LYS A 69 -0.57 15.47 4.79
C LYS A 69 -0.89 16.90 4.42
N CYS A 70 -0.67 17.31 3.17
CA CYS A 70 -0.93 18.67 2.71
C CYS A 70 -2.40 18.94 2.32
N GLY A 71 -3.29 17.93 2.38
CA GLY A 71 -4.70 18.09 2.05
C GLY A 71 -4.98 18.36 0.56
N LYS A 72 -4.03 18.02 -0.33
CA LYS A 72 -4.07 18.38 -1.75
C LYS A 72 -4.65 17.30 -2.68
N LEU A 73 -5.46 16.40 -2.14
CA LEU A 73 -6.00 15.22 -2.84
C LEU A 73 -6.79 15.56 -4.12
N GLN A 74 -7.30 16.78 -4.25
CA GLN A 74 -8.13 17.21 -5.37
C GLN A 74 -7.34 17.93 -6.49
N THR A 75 -6.07 18.30 -6.26
CA THR A 75 -5.32 19.19 -7.17
C THR A 75 -4.04 18.57 -7.72
N GLU A 76 -3.53 17.49 -7.13
CA GLU A 76 -2.27 16.88 -7.52
C GLU A 76 -2.45 15.40 -7.88
N THR A 77 -1.70 14.93 -8.86
CA THR A 77 -1.71 13.53 -9.32
C THR A 77 -0.40 12.86 -8.94
N PHE A 78 -0.45 11.54 -8.74
CA PHE A 78 0.73 10.74 -8.46
C PHE A 78 0.66 9.44 -9.24
N PHE A 79 1.81 8.85 -9.51
CA PHE A 79 1.93 7.60 -10.25
C PHE A 79 2.30 6.50 -9.28
N ILE A 80 1.43 5.51 -9.10
CA ILE A 80 1.85 4.21 -8.58
C ILE A 80 2.31 3.43 -9.80
N GLY A 81 3.47 2.77 -9.71
CA GLY A 81 4.11 2.05 -10.83
C GLY A 81 3.18 1.07 -11.57
N PRO A 82 3.61 0.56 -12.75
CA PRO A 82 2.73 -0.23 -13.61
C PRO A 82 2.20 -1.48 -12.89
N ASN A 83 0.90 -1.73 -13.05
CA ASN A 83 0.30 -3.02 -12.73
C ASN A 83 0.65 -3.98 -13.87
N GLN A 84 1.35 -5.08 -13.61
CA GLN A 84 1.56 -6.14 -14.61
C GLN A 84 0.40 -7.13 -14.58
#